data_AF-A0A0S7Y9N3-F1
#
_entry.id   AF-A0A0S7Y9N3-F1
#
_cell.length_a   1.000
_cell.length_b   1.000
_cell.length_c   1.000
_cell.angle_alpha   90.00
_cell.angle_beta   90.00
_cell.angle_gamma   90.00
#
_symmetry.space_group_name_H-M   'P 1'
#
loop_
_entity.id
_entity.type
_entity.pdbx_description
1 polymer ?
#
loop_
_entity_poly.entity_id
_entity_poly.type
_entity_poly.pdbx_seq_one_letter_code
_entity_poly.pdbx_strand_id
1 'polypeptide(L)'
;MEAKELEALLESCLREYGEKNPNGLGLYFEELRKEVERRTPDRGKLSPEKFSYVFSSLVNQGKLIFFGAIKRGLFTIRLREP
;
A
#
# COMPACT_ATOMS: atom_id res chain seq x y z
N MET A 1 -0.12 9.53 14.14
CA MET A 1 -0.42 8.24 13.52
C MET A 1 0.55 7.21 14.02
N GLU A 2 0.05 6.14 14.63
CA GLU A 2 0.86 4.99 15.06
C GLU A 2 1.17 4.05 13.88
N ALA A 3 2.17 3.17 14.00
CA ALA A 3 2.51 2.23 12.93
C ALA A 3 1.33 1.28 12.62
N LYS A 4 0.59 0.84 13.64
CA LYS A 4 -0.61 0.01 13.48
C LYS A 4 -1.77 0.73 12.79
N GLU A 5 -1.95 2.02 13.06
CA GLU A 5 -2.98 2.83 12.39
C GLU A 5 -2.66 3.01 10.90
N LEU A 6 -1.39 3.24 10.58
CA LEU A 6 -0.91 3.32 9.19
C LEU A 6 -1.02 1.98 8.47
N GLU A 7 -0.73 0.87 9.17
CA GLU A 7 -0.91 -0.48 8.64
C GLU A 7 -2.36 -0.72 8.23
N ALA A 8 -3.30 -0.49 9.15
CA ALA A 8 -4.73 -0.65 8.89
C ALA A 8 -5.22 0.24 7.73
N LEU A 9 -4.71 1.47 7.63
CA LEU A 9 -5.04 2.38 6.54
C LEU A 9 -4.53 1.85 5.19
N LEU A 10 -3.30 1.34 5.15
CA LEU A 10 -2.67 0.80 3.95
C LEU A 10 -3.39 -0.47 3.48
N GLU A 11 -3.72 -1.37 4.40
CA GLU A 11 -4.54 -2.56 4.12
C GLU A 11 -5.93 -2.16 3.58
N SER A 12 -6.59 -1.19 4.22
CA SER A 12 -7.89 -0.68 3.75
C SER A 12 -7.83 -0.11 2.34
N CYS A 13 -6.80 0.69 2.01
CA CYS A 13 -6.61 1.24 0.67
C CYS A 13 -6.44 0.16 -0.39
N LEU A 14 -5.60 -0.84 -0.11
CA LEU A 14 -5.36 -1.94 -1.04
C LEU A 14 -6.59 -2.83 -1.22
N ARG A 15 -7.36 -3.07 -0.16
CA ARG A 15 -8.60 -3.85 -0.20
C ARG A 15 -9.64 -3.14 -1.05
N GLU A 16 -9.94 -1.87 -0.74
CA GLU A 16 -10.94 -1.08 -1.46
C GLU A 16 -10.56 -0.95 -2.94
N TYR A 17 -9.27 -0.77 -3.24
CA TYR A 17 -8.82 -0.73 -4.63
C TYR A 17 -9.03 -2.07 -5.35
N GLY A 18 -8.71 -3.19 -4.68
CA GLY A 18 -8.93 -4.53 -5.21
C GLY A 18 -10.41 -4.86 -5.43
N GLU A 19 -11.30 -4.40 -4.56
CA GLU A 19 -12.75 -4.56 -4.69
C GLU A 19 -13.32 -3.73 -5.85
N LYS A 20 -12.85 -2.49 -6.02
CA LYS A 20 -13.26 -1.62 -7.14
C LYS A 20 -12.68 -2.08 -8.48
N ASN A 21 -11.54 -2.76 -8.46
CA ASN A 21 -10.80 -3.20 -9.65
C ASN A 21 -10.48 -4.70 -9.56
N PRO A 22 -11.48 -5.59 -9.58
CA PRO A 22 -11.26 -7.03 -9.37
C PRO A 22 -10.31 -7.63 -10.41
N ASN A 23 -10.43 -7.17 -11.66
CA ASN A 23 -9.59 -7.56 -12.80
C ASN A 23 -8.44 -6.57 -13.08
N GLY A 24 -8.29 -5.53 -12.27
CA GLY A 24 -7.24 -4.52 -12.43
C GLY A 24 -5.89 -5.04 -11.94
N LEU A 25 -4.82 -4.51 -12.55
CA LEU A 25 -3.49 -4.57 -11.93
C LEU A 25 -3.56 -3.82 -10.59
N GLY A 26 -2.84 -4.27 -9.57
CA GLY A 26 -2.84 -3.62 -8.25
C GLY A 26 -2.33 -2.17 -8.28
N LEU A 27 -2.11 -1.56 -7.11
CA LEU A 27 -1.59 -0.19 -7.04
C LEU A 27 -0.07 -0.15 -7.17
N TYR A 28 0.46 0.82 -7.89
CA TYR A 28 1.88 1.16 -7.80
C TYR A 28 2.21 1.75 -6.42
N PHE A 29 3.46 1.62 -5.99
CA PHE A 29 3.92 2.13 -4.68
C PHE A 29 3.60 3.62 -4.49
N GLU A 30 3.91 4.45 -5.48
CA GLU A 30 3.66 5.89 -5.42
C GLU A 30 2.16 6.24 -5.38
N GLU A 31 1.33 5.48 -6.09
CA GLU A 31 -0.13 5.71 -6.09
C GLU A 31 -0.75 5.29 -4.76
N LEU A 32 -0.30 4.17 -4.19
CA LEU A 32 -0.69 3.74 -2.85
C LEU A 32 -0.27 4.79 -1.81
N ARG A 33 0.96 5.30 -1.91
CA ARG A 33 1.47 6.34 -1.01
C ARG A 33 0.60 7.59 -1.06
N LYS A 34 0.32 8.12 -2.25
CA LYS A 34 -0.53 9.30 -2.43
C LYS A 34 -1.94 9.07 -1.90
N GLU A 35 -2.51 7.89 -2.09
CA GLU A 35 -3.85 7.57 -1.60
C GLU A 35 -3.90 7.52 -0.07
N VAL A 36 -2.87 6.92 0.55
CA VAL A 36 -2.72 6.91 2.02
C VAL A 36 -2.47 8.32 2.56
N GLU A 37 -1.62 9.13 1.91
CA GLU A 37 -1.40 10.55 2.22
C GLU A 37 -2.70 11.36 2.12
N ARG A 38 -3.53 11.09 1.11
CA ARG A 38 -4.84 11.75 0.92
C ARG A 38 -5.83 11.42 2.02
N ARG A 39 -5.84 10.17 2.49
CA ARG A 39 -6.73 9.69 3.57
C ARG A 39 -6.20 9.98 4.96
N THR A 40 -4.94 10.39 5.08
CA THR A 40 -4.37 10.82 6.35
C THR A 40 -4.85 12.24 6.66
N PRO A 41 -5.65 12.46 7.73
CA PRO A 41 -6.24 13.77 8.03
C PRO A 41 -5.19 14.85 8.38
N ASP A 42 -3.96 14.43 8.67
CA ASP A 42 -2.84 15.30 9.03
C ASP A 42 -1.65 15.00 8.13
N ARG A 43 -1.60 15.66 6.96
CA ARG A 43 -0.61 15.40 5.91
C ARG A 43 0.84 15.57 6.38
N GLY A 44 1.07 16.35 7.44
CA GLY A 44 2.40 16.52 8.05
C GLY A 44 2.85 15.33 8.92
N LYS A 45 1.94 14.41 9.29
CA LYS A 45 2.24 13.28 10.18
C LYS A 45 2.69 12.00 9.46
N LEU A 46 2.57 11.93 8.13
CA LEU A 46 3.01 10.78 7.35
C LEU A 46 4.38 11.07 6.71
N SER A 47 5.46 10.67 7.38
CA SER A 47 6.78 10.77 6.75
C SER A 47 6.97 9.66 5.70
N PRO A 48 7.70 9.93 4.60
CA PRO A 48 8.02 8.91 3.60
C PRO A 48 8.75 7.69 4.19
N GLU A 49 9.59 7.92 5.20
CA GLU A 49 10.31 6.85 5.91
C GLU A 49 9.35 5.96 6.69
N LYS A 50 8.35 6.56 7.37
CA LYS A 50 7.36 5.81 8.12
C LYS A 50 6.46 4.97 7.22
N PHE A 51 6.04 5.54 6.09
CA PHE A 51 5.32 4.78 5.06
C PHE A 51 6.16 3.61 4.55
N SER A 52 7.43 3.85 4.20
CA SER A 52 8.34 2.82 3.70
C SER A 52 8.61 1.72 4.73
N TYR A 53 8.70 2.08 6.01
CA TYR A 53 8.85 1.14 7.11
C TYR A 53 7.62 0.23 7.28
N VAL A 54 6.40 0.81 7.34
CA VAL A 54 5.17 0.02 7.48
C VAL A 54 4.92 -0.83 6.24
N PHE A 55 5.15 -0.28 5.06
CA PHE A 55 5.11 -1.04 3.82
C PHE A 55 6.04 -2.26 3.87
N SER A 56 7.32 -2.06 4.21
CA SER A 56 8.30 -3.14 4.32
C SER A 56 7.93 -4.18 5.39
N SER A 57 7.33 -3.74 6.50
CA SER A 57 6.79 -4.65 7.52
C SER A 57 5.71 -5.57 6.95
N LEU A 58 4.74 -5.02 6.19
CA LEU A 58 3.69 -5.81 5.54
C LEU A 58 4.23 -6.78 4.49
N VAL A 59 5.28 -6.38 3.76
CA VAL A 59 5.99 -7.27 2.82
C VAL A 59 6.66 -8.43 3.57
N ASN A 60 7.39 -8.14 4.65
CA ASN A 60 8.08 -9.15 5.45
C ASN A 60 7.11 -10.12 6.15
N GLN A 61 5.91 -9.65 6.51
CA GLN A 61 4.83 -10.49 7.02
C GLN A 61 4.17 -11.35 5.93
N GLY A 62 4.52 -11.16 4.66
CA GLY A 62 3.92 -11.87 3.54
C GLY A 62 2.47 -11.47 3.27
N LYS A 63 2.02 -10.31 3.77
CA LYS A 63 0.66 -9.77 3.57
C LYS A 63 0.48 -9.08 2.22
N LEU A 64 1.57 -8.74 1.53
CA LEU A 64 1.53 -8.10 0.21
C LEU A 64 2.02 -9.05 -0.88
N ILE A 65 1.36 -9.02 -2.02
CA ILE A 65 1.76 -9.71 -3.24
C ILE A 65 2.05 -8.70 -4.34
N PHE A 66 3.03 -9.03 -5.17
CA PHE A 66 3.52 -8.16 -6.23
C PHE A 66 3.22 -8.78 -7.59
N PHE A 67 2.57 -8.02 -8.47
CA PHE A 67 2.26 -8.42 -9.84
C PHE A 67 2.89 -7.45 -10.85
N GLY A 68 3.39 -7.97 -11.96
CA GLY A 68 3.92 -7.16 -13.07
C GLY A 68 5.24 -7.66 -13.61
N ALA A 69 5.64 -7.14 -14.77
CA ALA A 69 6.94 -7.44 -15.35
C ALA A 69 8.04 -6.66 -14.62
N ILE A 70 9.11 -7.35 -14.21
CA ILE A 70 10.38 -6.75 -13.75
C ILE A 70 11.10 -6.13 -14.98
N LYS A 71 10.43 -5.29 -15.76
CA LYS A 71 11.02 -4.40 -16.74
C LYS A 71 10.68 -2.98 -16.29
N ARG A 72 11.67 -2.28 -15.72
CA ARG A 72 11.61 -0.88 -15.24
C ARG A 72 11.01 -0.64 -13.84
N GLY A 73 11.04 -1.62 -12.92
CA GLY A 73 10.70 -1.38 -11.51
C GLY A 73 9.23 -1.03 -11.23
N LEU A 74 8.35 -1.19 -12.22
CA LEU A 74 6.91 -1.00 -12.10
C LEU A 74 6.26 -2.30 -11.67
N PHE A 75 6.14 -2.49 -10.36
CA PHE A 75 5.35 -3.57 -9.77
C PHE A 75 4.05 -3.00 -9.19
N THR A 76 2.98 -3.78 -9.32
CA THR A 76 1.70 -3.49 -8.72
C THR A 76 1.52 -4.31 -7.45
N ILE A 77 0.93 -3.69 -6.43
CA ILE A 77 0.79 -4.22 -5.07
C ILE A 77 -0.67 -4.58 -4.88
N ARG A 78 -0.94 -5.78 -4.37
CA ARG A 78 -2.24 -6.17 -3.81
C ARG A 78 -2.05 -6.71 -2.41
N LEU A 79 -3.11 -6.70 -1.63
CA LEU A 79 -3.18 -7.53 -0.44
C LEU A 79 -3.19 -9.00 -0.85
N ARG A 80 -2.41 -9.80 -0.11
CA ARG A 80 -2.61 -11.23 -0.05
C ARG A 80 -3.88 -11.44 0.76
N GLU A 81 -4.94 -11.90 0.12
CA GLU A 81 -6.08 -12.42 0.85
C GLU A 81 -5.63 -13.67 1.65
N PRO A 82 -6.17 -13.92 2.85
CA PRO A 82 -6.04 -15.24 3.47
C PRO A 82 -6.65 -16.33 2.60
#